data_AF-A0A3P2A374-F1
#
_entry.id   AF-A0A3P2A374-F1
#
_cell.length_a   1.000
_cell.length_b   1.000
_cell.length_c   1.000
_cell.angle_alpha   90.00
_cell.angle_beta   90.00
_cell.angle_gamma   90.00
#
_symmetry.space_group_name_H-M   'P 1'
#
loop_
_entity.id
_entity.type
_entity.pdbx_description
1 polymer ?
#
loop_
_entity_poly.entity_id
_entity_poly.type
_entity_poly.pdbx_seq_one_letter_code
_entity_poly.pdbx_strand_id
1 'polypeptide(L)'
;GTKIESVSNKYRFVWRGSVEKHQAKLHAKIKESFSLPAEVSKEDIRKAVKKAWNHCREECKKQKIVFVYGSGKRKTEVQREYVKYEEWLEKLKAHEKLWKVNG
;
A
#
# COMPACT_ATOMS: atom_id res chain seq x y z
N GLY A 1 2.79 -35.35 -16.02
CA GLY A 1 1.60 -34.79 -15.36
C GLY A 1 2.05 -33.78 -14.33
N THR A 2 1.68 -32.52 -14.50
CA THR A 2 2.14 -31.43 -13.62
C THR A 2 1.48 -31.53 -12.25
N LYS A 3 2.32 -31.66 -11.22
CA LYS A 3 1.91 -31.75 -9.82
C LYS A 3 1.49 -30.37 -9.32
N ILE A 4 0.21 -30.21 -8.99
CA ILE A 4 -0.36 -29.00 -8.40
C ILE A 4 -0.01 -29.02 -6.91
N GLU A 5 1.07 -28.37 -6.53
CA GLU A 5 1.39 -28.09 -5.13
C GLU A 5 1.69 -26.59 -4.98
N SER A 6 0.64 -25.82 -4.68
CA SER A 6 0.78 -24.59 -3.91
C SER A 6 -0.53 -24.33 -3.20
N VAL A 7 -0.75 -25.14 -2.16
CA VAL A 7 -1.47 -24.66 -0.98
C VAL A 7 -0.74 -23.41 -0.54
N SER A 8 -1.33 -22.26 -0.86
CA SER A 8 -0.87 -20.95 -0.41
C SER A 8 -1.07 -20.92 1.09
N ASN A 9 -0.07 -21.44 1.79
CA ASN A 9 0.04 -21.46 3.22
C ASN A 9 -0.02 -19.99 3.69
N LYS A 10 -1.24 -19.56 4.05
CA LYS A 10 -1.62 -18.22 4.50
C LYS A 10 -1.08 -17.96 5.92
N TYR A 11 0.23 -18.15 6.10
CA TYR A 11 0.92 -17.84 7.33
C TYR A 11 1.22 -16.34 7.34
N ARG A 12 0.22 -15.55 7.75
CA ARG A 12 0.43 -14.15 8.14
C ARG A 12 1.06 -14.11 9.53
N PHE A 13 2.18 -14.81 9.72
CA PHE A 13 3.01 -14.64 10.92
C PHE A 13 3.86 -13.39 10.70
N VAL A 14 3.21 -12.24 10.83
CA VAL A 14 3.84 -10.93 10.71
C VAL A 14 4.69 -10.71 11.95
N TRP A 15 5.99 -10.90 11.79
CA TRP A 15 6.99 -10.52 12.79
C TRP A 15 6.83 -9.04 13.13
N ARG A 16 6.37 -8.70 14.33
CA ARG A 16 6.13 -7.31 14.76
C ARG A 16 7.36 -6.41 14.56
N GLY A 17 8.56 -6.90 14.88
CA GLY A 17 9.80 -6.16 14.66
C GLY A 17 10.15 -5.95 13.17
N SER A 18 9.71 -6.85 12.29
CA SER A 18 9.85 -6.65 10.84
C SER A 18 8.81 -5.65 10.34
N VAL A 19 7.55 -5.75 10.79
CA VAL A 19 6.48 -4.80 10.42
C VAL A 19 6.87 -3.36 10.74
N GLU A 20 7.48 -3.11 11.90
CA GLU A 20 7.93 -1.77 12.31
C GLU A 20 9.07 -1.24 11.42
N LYS A 21 10.11 -2.05 11.15
CA LYS A 21 11.20 -1.69 10.23
C LYS A 21 10.68 -1.41 8.82
N HIS A 22 9.76 -2.23 8.34
CA HIS A 22 9.11 -2.05 7.03
C HIS A 22 8.25 -0.78 7.00
N GLN A 23 7.60 -0.42 8.10
CA GLN A 23 6.82 0.82 8.21
C GLN A 23 7.72 2.06 8.23
N ALA A 24 8.82 2.05 8.99
CA ALA A 24 9.78 3.15 8.99
C ALA A 24 10.35 3.38 7.58
N LYS A 25 10.71 2.30 6.88
CA LYS A 25 11.16 2.34 5.49
C LYS A 25 10.08 2.85 4.53
N LEU A 26 8.82 2.46 4.75
CA LEU A 26 7.68 2.95 3.99
C LEU A 26 7.51 4.47 4.16
N HIS A 27 7.56 4.97 5.39
CA HIS A 27 7.45 6.40 5.67
C HIS A 27 8.56 7.18 5.00
N ALA A 28 9.82 6.73 5.11
CA ALA A 28 10.95 7.36 4.45
C ALA A 28 10.76 7.39 2.92
N LYS A 29 10.31 6.29 2.32
CA LYS A 29 10.04 6.21 0.88
C LYS A 29 8.91 7.14 0.43
N ILE A 30 7.85 7.28 1.23
CA ILE A 30 6.78 8.24 0.96
C ILE A 30 7.34 9.67 1.04
N LYS A 31 8.10 10.00 2.10
CA LYS A 31 8.70 11.34 2.22
C LYS A 31 9.56 11.70 1.01
N GLU A 32 10.40 10.77 0.56
CA GLU A 32 11.21 10.94 -0.64
C GLU A 32 10.34 11.09 -1.90
N SER A 33 9.33 10.23 -2.07
CA SER A 33 8.45 10.26 -3.25
C SER A 33 7.62 11.55 -3.35
N PHE A 34 7.26 12.13 -2.21
CA PHE A 34 6.43 13.34 -2.14
C PHE A 34 7.23 14.60 -1.78
N SER A 35 8.56 14.50 -1.69
CA SER A 35 9.45 15.57 -1.23
C SER A 35 8.96 16.25 0.06
N LEU A 36 8.54 15.44 1.05
CA LEU A 36 8.03 15.93 2.34
C LEU A 36 9.19 16.16 3.33
N PRO A 37 9.07 17.16 4.23
CA PRO A 37 10.10 17.42 5.24
C PRO A 37 10.27 16.24 6.20
N ALA A 38 11.46 16.09 6.79
CA ALA A 38 11.76 14.99 7.72
C ALA A 38 10.85 15.01 8.96
N GLU A 39 10.46 16.19 9.44
CA GLU A 39 9.58 16.42 10.60
C GLU A 39 8.09 16.34 10.27
N VAL A 40 7.71 15.88 9.07
CA VAL A 40 6.30 15.73 8.69
C VAL A 40 5.58 14.73 9.60
N SER A 41 4.40 15.13 10.09
CA SER A 41 3.55 14.29 10.94
C SER A 41 3.03 13.07 10.18
N LYS A 42 2.76 11.98 10.90
CA LYS A 42 2.20 10.74 10.34
C LYS A 42 0.87 10.99 9.60
N GLU A 43 0.08 11.95 10.08
CA GLU A 43 -1.16 12.37 9.46
C GLU A 43 -0.96 13.03 8.10
N ASP A 44 0.06 13.89 7.97
CA ASP A 44 0.39 14.56 6.70
C ASP A 44 0.95 13.59 5.68
N ILE A 45 1.79 12.63 6.10
CA ILE A 45 2.21 11.50 5.26
C ILE A 45 0.97 10.77 4.71
N ARG A 46 0.01 10.44 5.59
CA ARG A 46 -1.25 9.78 5.19
C ARG A 46 -2.07 10.63 4.23
N LYS A 47 -2.19 11.94 4.48
CA LYS A 47 -2.90 12.87 3.59
C LYS A 47 -2.24 12.93 2.21
N ALA A 48 -0.91 12.98 2.14
CA ALA A 48 -0.16 12.98 0.88
C ALA A 48 -0.42 11.71 0.06
N VAL A 49 -0.30 10.53 0.69
CA VAL A 49 -0.61 9.24 0.02
C VAL A 49 -2.08 9.19 -0.40
N LYS A 50 -3.01 9.64 0.45
CA LYS A 50 -4.45 9.68 0.13
C LYS A 50 -4.74 10.58 -1.06
N LYS A 51 -4.04 11.73 -1.16
CA LYS A 51 -4.16 12.66 -2.29
C LYS A 51 -3.69 12.01 -3.59
N ALA A 52 -2.54 11.34 -3.59
CA ALA A 52 -2.04 10.60 -4.75
C ALA A 52 -2.96 9.44 -5.15
N TRP A 53 -3.45 8.66 -4.17
CA TRP A 53 -4.41 7.59 -4.42
C TRP A 53 -5.69 8.12 -5.09
N ASN A 54 -6.22 9.25 -4.61
CA ASN A 54 -7.39 9.87 -5.21
C ASN A 54 -7.09 10.39 -6.62
N HIS A 55 -5.89 10.94 -6.85
CA HIS A 55 -5.46 11.35 -8.18
C HIS A 55 -5.40 10.16 -9.16
N CYS A 56 -4.75 9.04 -8.78
CA CYS A 56 -4.75 7.81 -9.59
C CYS A 56 -6.17 7.28 -9.81
N ARG A 57 -7.06 7.39 -8.83
CA ARG A 57 -8.46 6.96 -8.97
C ARG A 57 -9.20 7.78 -10.02
N GLU A 58 -9.05 9.10 -9.99
CA GLU A 58 -9.66 9.99 -10.98
C GLU A 58 -9.04 9.78 -12.37
N GLU A 59 -7.72 9.57 -12.44
CA GLU A 59 -7.00 9.23 -13.67
C GLU A 59 -7.51 7.92 -14.28
N CYS A 60 -7.68 6.86 -13.47
CA CYS A 60 -8.30 5.61 -13.89
C CYS A 60 -9.70 5.82 -14.47
N LYS A 61 -10.52 6.70 -13.86
CA LYS A 61 -11.85 7.02 -14.37
C LYS A 61 -11.79 7.78 -15.70
N LYS A 62 -10.93 8.78 -15.81
CA LYS A 62 -10.73 9.57 -17.04
C LYS A 62 -10.28 8.69 -18.20
N GLN A 63 -9.30 7.83 -17.95
CA GLN A 63 -8.77 6.90 -18.93
C GLN A 63 -9.63 5.64 -19.14
N LYS A 64 -10.78 5.52 -18.43
CA LYS A 64 -11.66 4.34 -18.43
C LYS A 64 -10.88 3.02 -18.28
N ILE A 65 -9.91 3.00 -17.38
CA ILE A 65 -9.06 1.84 -17.16
C ILE A 65 -9.90 0.73 -16.55
N VAL A 66 -10.02 -0.39 -17.26
CA VAL A 66 -10.62 -1.60 -16.74
C VAL A 66 -9.64 -2.23 -15.75
N PHE A 67 -9.99 -2.21 -14.47
CA PHE A 67 -9.17 -2.83 -13.43
C PHE A 67 -9.06 -4.34 -13.66
N VAL A 68 -7.86 -4.82 -13.94
CA VAL A 68 -7.60 -6.27 -14.11
C VAL A 68 -7.06 -6.87 -12.82
N TYR A 69 -7.82 -7.81 -12.24
CA TYR A 69 -7.41 -8.57 -11.07
C TYR A 69 -6.84 -9.94 -11.51
N GLY A 70 -5.78 -10.41 -10.84
CA GLY A 70 -5.13 -11.70 -11.13
C GLY A 70 -3.62 -11.61 -11.44
N SER A 71 -2.87 -12.60 -10.98
CA SER A 71 -1.44 -12.79 -11.29
C SER A 71 -1.29 -13.39 -12.69
N GLY A 72 -1.05 -12.54 -13.69
CA GLY A 72 -0.88 -12.99 -15.08
C GLY A 72 -1.39 -12.01 -16.14
N LYS A 73 -2.20 -11.02 -15.74
CA LYS A 73 -2.64 -9.95 -16.64
C LYS A 73 -1.68 -8.75 -16.56
N ARG A 74 -1.37 -8.13 -17.70
CA ARG A 74 -0.61 -6.87 -17.73
C ARG A 74 -1.46 -5.75 -17.11
N LYS A 75 -1.16 -5.39 -15.86
CA LYS A 75 -1.72 -4.21 -15.19
C LYS A 75 -1.19 -2.96 -15.86
N THR A 76 -2.08 -1.99 -16.13
CA THR A 76 -1.70 -0.64 -16.57
C THR A 76 -0.86 0.04 -15.50
N GLU A 77 -0.04 1.01 -15.90
CA GLU A 77 0.83 1.75 -14.98
C GLU A 77 0.01 2.40 -13.84
N VAL A 78 -1.05 3.12 -14.20
CA VAL A 78 -1.97 3.76 -13.25
C VAL A 78 -2.61 2.75 -12.29
N GLN A 79 -2.95 1.53 -12.75
CA GLN A 79 -3.47 0.50 -11.87
C GLN A 79 -2.40 -0.03 -10.90
N ARG A 80 -1.13 -0.14 -11.31
CA ARG A 80 -0.03 -0.53 -10.41
C ARG A 80 0.20 0.53 -9.35
N GLU A 81 0.17 1.80 -9.73
CA GLU A 81 0.29 2.92 -8.81
C GLU A 81 -0.89 2.97 -7.83
N TYR A 82 -2.11 2.79 -8.31
CA TYR A 82 -3.30 2.70 -7.46
C TYR A 82 -3.16 1.61 -6.38
N VAL A 83 -2.77 0.39 -6.79
CA VAL A 83 -2.56 -0.74 -5.85
C VAL A 83 -1.43 -0.44 -4.87
N LYS A 84 -0.34 0.17 -5.34
CA LYS A 84 0.79 0.58 -4.50
C LYS A 84 0.35 1.58 -3.43
N TYR A 85 -0.40 2.62 -3.80
CA TYR A 85 -0.89 3.62 -2.85
C TYR A 85 -1.96 3.05 -1.90
N GLU A 86 -2.82 2.16 -2.37
CA GLU A 86 -3.79 1.45 -1.54
C GLU A 86 -3.08 0.60 -0.47
N GLU A 87 -2.05 -0.15 -0.86
CA GLU A 87 -1.23 -0.95 0.07
C GLU A 87 -0.53 -0.06 1.10
N TRP A 88 -0.03 1.11 0.69
CA TRP A 88 0.57 2.08 1.60
C TRP A 88 -0.44 2.61 2.62
N LEU A 89 -1.66 2.93 2.19
CA LEU A 89 -2.75 3.35 3.07
C LEU A 89 -3.18 2.24 4.04
N GLU A 90 -3.22 0.99 3.58
CA GLU A 90 -3.56 -0.15 4.44
C GLU A 90 -2.49 -0.35 5.52
N LYS A 91 -1.20 -0.29 5.15
CA LYS A 91 -0.09 -0.38 6.11
C LYS A 91 -0.12 0.77 7.14
N LEU A 92 -0.45 1.98 6.72
CA LEU A 92 -0.64 3.12 7.62
C LEU A 92 -1.84 2.92 8.57
N LYS A 93 -2.96 2.37 8.09
CA LYS A 93 -4.17 2.08 8.89
C LYS A 93 -3.98 0.91 9.86
N ALA A 94 -3.26 -0.14 9.46
CA ALA A 94 -3.04 -1.32 10.28
C ALA A 94 -2.37 -0.98 11.62
N HIS A 95 -1.48 0.01 11.61
CA HIS A 95 -0.88 0.55 12.83
C HIS A 95 -1.92 1.26 13.72
N GLU A 96 -2.81 2.09 13.17
CA GLU A 96 -3.84 2.77 13.97
C GLU A 96 -4.81 1.79 14.66
N LYS A 97 -5.16 0.69 13.97
CA LYS A 97 -6.09 -0.32 14.50
C LYS A 97 -5.48 -1.17 15.62
N LEU A 98 -4.17 -1.42 15.58
CA LEU A 98 -3.43 -2.12 16.65
C LEU A 98 -3.43 -1.35 17.97
N TRP A 99 -3.51 -0.01 17.91
CA TRP A 99 -3.52 0.85 19.10
C TRP A 99 -4.92 1.08 19.66
N LYS A 100 -5.98 0.97 18.85
CA LYS A 100 -7.38 1.08 19.32
C LYS A 100 -7.94 -0.20 19.96
N VAL A 101 -7.28 -1.34 19.81
CA VAL A 101 -7.70 -2.62 20.41
C VAL A 101 -7.16 -2.84 21.83
N ASN A 102 -6.27 -1.97 22.32
CA ASN A 102 -5.70 -2.03 23.67
C ASN A 102 -6.01 -0.77 24.52
N GLY A 103 -7.10 -0.06 24.18
CA GLY A 103 -7.57 1.10 24.94
C GLY A 103 -8.97 0.84 25.48
#